data_AF-A0A1V5UJV9-F1
#
_entry.id   AF-A0A1V5UJV9-F1
#
_cell.length_a   1.000
_cell.length_b   1.000
_cell.length_c   1.000
_cell.angle_alpha   90.00
_cell.angle_beta   90.00
_cell.angle_gamma   90.00
#
_symmetry.space_group_name_H-M   'P 1'
#
loop_
_entity.id
_entity.type
_entity.pdbx_description
1 polymer ?
#
loop_
_entity_poly.entity_id
_entity_poly.type
_entity_poly.pdbx_seq_one_letter_code
_entity_poly.pdbx_strand_id
1 'polypeptide(L)'
;MILNPTILIKLSESEKRFLIVLFFVIVVLLFVFGLFYEGVSKYMAKQGEDIGRLMATQVESGYISSLKQFQRNSFRKSRLEFYRQFSKTFIMMLVWFALYGTISIFYQHWLDLFDYTSEGFTTILWKFDYANTPRAEFFGMSIISDWPPLLHTPFFSAKAIPSYILALFGIVILILFVGQVLSYMARTLFILQHSKKMFTRDLRDYKLSDLSAAPAELQESGVNVPEVASKQPQPPING
;
A
#
# COMPACT_ATOMS: atom_id res chain seq x y z
N MET A 1 43.45 -10.09 -16.22
CA MET A 1 42.50 -10.43 -17.29
C MET A 1 41.92 -9.12 -17.80
N ILE A 2 42.50 -8.59 -18.86
CA ILE A 2 42.21 -7.25 -19.38
C ILE A 2 40.89 -7.36 -20.13
N LEU A 3 39.86 -6.67 -19.64
CA LEU A 3 38.61 -6.48 -20.37
C LEU A 3 38.93 -5.77 -21.68
N ASN A 4 38.88 -6.52 -22.77
CA ASN A 4 39.19 -6.03 -24.10
C ASN A 4 38.05 -5.08 -24.52
N PRO A 5 38.31 -3.78 -24.77
CA PRO A 5 37.27 -2.80 -25.12
C PRO A 5 36.61 -3.07 -26.49
N THR A 6 37.06 -4.10 -27.22
CA THR A 6 36.52 -4.52 -28.51
C THR A 6 35.28 -5.41 -28.44
N ILE A 7 34.88 -5.91 -27.25
CA ILE A 7 33.59 -6.58 -27.07
C ILE A 7 32.42 -5.58 -27.10
N LEU A 8 32.69 -4.28 -26.93
CA LEU A 8 31.67 -3.23 -26.86
C LEU A 8 31.20 -2.68 -28.22
N ILE A 9 31.85 -3.01 -29.35
CA ILE A 9 31.52 -2.34 -30.63
C ILE A 9 31.57 -3.32 -31.81
N LYS A 10 30.63 -4.26 -31.80
CA LYS A 10 30.05 -4.77 -33.06
C LYS A 10 28.58 -5.13 -32.89
N LEU A 11 27.85 -4.33 -32.12
CA LEU A 11 26.38 -4.43 -32.10
C LEU A 11 25.83 -3.98 -33.45
N SER A 12 24.98 -4.81 -34.02
CA SER A 12 24.19 -4.44 -35.20
C SER A 12 23.31 -3.22 -34.87
N GLU A 13 22.99 -2.40 -35.86
CA GLU A 13 22.16 -1.21 -35.64
C GLU A 13 20.78 -1.57 -35.08
N SER A 14 20.26 -2.74 -35.45
CA SER A 14 19.05 -3.36 -34.90
C SER A 14 19.14 -3.65 -33.41
N GLU A 15 20.27 -4.17 -32.91
CA GLU A 15 20.44 -4.47 -31.48
C GLU A 15 20.49 -3.20 -30.64
N LYS A 16 21.12 -2.12 -31.15
CA LYS A 16 21.13 -0.81 -30.48
C LYS A 16 19.73 -0.22 -30.39
N ARG A 17 18.94 -0.29 -31.46
CA ARG A 17 17.54 0.16 -31.47
C ARG A 17 16.68 -0.66 -30.51
N PHE A 18 16.86 -1.98 -30.47
CA PHE A 18 16.17 -2.86 -29.52
C PHE A 18 16.49 -2.52 -28.06
N LEU A 19 17.77 -2.31 -27.72
CA LEU A 19 18.19 -1.92 -26.36
C LEU A 19 17.58 -0.59 -25.92
N ILE A 20 17.48 0.39 -26.82
CA ILE A 20 16.83 1.68 -26.53
C ILE A 20 15.34 1.49 -26.21
N VAL A 21 14.63 0.68 -27.00
CA VAL A 21 13.21 0.39 -26.78
C VAL A 21 13.02 -0.37 -25.46
N LEU A 22 13.84 -1.38 -25.18
CA LEU A 22 13.78 -2.15 -23.94
C LEU A 22 14.02 -1.25 -22.71
N PHE A 23 15.03 -0.37 -22.77
CA PHE A 23 15.30 0.59 -21.72
C PHE A 23 14.10 1.52 -21.50
N PHE A 24 13.49 2.02 -22.56
CA PHE A 24 12.30 2.87 -22.47
C PHE A 24 11.12 2.14 -21.80
N VAL A 25 10.87 0.88 -22.17
CA VAL A 25 9.82 0.05 -21.53
C VAL A 25 10.09 -0.12 -20.04
N ILE A 26 11.33 -0.38 -19.63
CA ILE A 26 11.70 -0.51 -18.21
C ILE A 26 11.44 0.82 -17.46
N VAL A 27 11.83 1.96 -18.03
CA VAL A 27 11.60 3.28 -17.43
C VAL A 27 10.11 3.55 -17.25
N VAL A 28 9.29 3.25 -18.27
CA VAL A 28 7.83 3.41 -18.18
C VAL A 28 7.24 2.50 -17.10
N LEU A 29 7.66 1.25 -17.02
CA LEU A 29 7.21 0.33 -15.96
C LEU A 29 7.57 0.85 -14.57
N LEU A 30 8.82 1.30 -14.37
CA LEU A 30 9.25 1.89 -13.09
C LEU A 30 8.44 3.13 -12.73
N PHE A 31 8.12 3.99 -13.70
CA PHE A 31 7.27 5.16 -13.49
C PHE A 31 5.85 4.77 -13.04
N VAL A 32 5.23 3.80 -13.72
CA VAL A 32 3.89 3.29 -13.37
C VAL A 32 3.89 2.67 -11.97
N PHE A 33 4.90 1.85 -11.63
CA PHE A 33 5.04 1.31 -10.28
C PHE A 33 5.27 2.39 -9.23
N GLY A 34 6.01 3.45 -9.56
CA GLY A 34 6.20 4.62 -8.71
C GLY A 34 4.89 5.34 -8.39
N LEU A 35 4.05 5.58 -9.41
CA LEU A 35 2.72 6.17 -9.21
C LEU A 35 1.80 5.28 -8.35
N PHE A 36 1.83 3.97 -8.57
CA PHE A 36 1.06 3.03 -7.76
C PHE A 36 1.52 3.04 -6.30
N TYR A 37 2.83 3.03 -6.08
CA TYR A 37 3.42 3.14 -4.74
C TYR A 37 2.98 4.44 -4.05
N GLU A 38 3.07 5.58 -4.73
CA GLU A 38 2.65 6.87 -4.16
C GLU A 38 1.16 6.87 -3.78
N GLY A 39 0.30 6.32 -4.65
CA GLY A 39 -1.13 6.19 -4.38
C GLY A 39 -1.43 5.34 -3.15
N VAL A 40 -0.78 4.18 -3.04
CA VAL A 40 -0.91 3.29 -1.88
C VAL A 40 -0.38 3.97 -0.61
N SER A 41 0.78 4.62 -0.67
CA SER A 41 1.37 5.33 0.46
C SER A 41 0.47 6.46 0.98
N LYS A 42 -0.13 7.27 0.10
CA LYS A 42 -1.09 8.32 0.48
C LYS A 42 -2.35 7.73 1.13
N TYR A 43 -2.88 6.65 0.56
CA TYR A 43 -4.03 5.95 1.15
C TYR A 43 -3.71 5.42 2.55
N MET A 44 -2.54 4.80 2.71
CA MET A 44 -2.08 4.28 4.00
C MET A 44 -1.87 5.41 5.02
N ALA A 45 -1.24 6.52 4.65
CA ALA A 45 -1.03 7.66 5.55
C ALA A 45 -2.36 8.17 6.13
N LYS A 46 -3.36 8.37 5.27
CA LYS A 46 -4.71 8.81 5.68
C LYS A 46 -5.38 7.84 6.66
N GLN A 47 -5.30 6.53 6.38
CA GLN A 47 -5.86 5.50 7.26
C GLN A 47 -5.14 5.41 8.61
N GLY A 48 -3.83 5.72 8.65
CA GLY A 48 -3.06 5.81 9.88
C GLY A 48 -3.47 7.00 10.75
N GLU A 49 -3.61 8.18 10.14
CA GLU A 49 -4.02 9.43 10.81
C GLU A 49 -5.40 9.31 11.48
N ASP A 50 -6.37 8.67 10.83
CA ASP A 50 -7.70 8.46 11.38
C ASP A 50 -7.66 7.72 12.74
N ILE A 51 -6.83 6.67 12.85
CA ILE A 51 -6.61 5.97 14.13
C ILE A 51 -5.82 6.82 15.11
N GLY A 52 -4.83 7.57 14.64
CA GLY A 52 -4.08 8.51 15.47
C GLY A 52 -4.98 9.51 16.16
N ARG A 53 -5.90 10.14 15.41
CA ARG A 53 -6.89 11.08 15.95
C ARG A 53 -7.81 10.44 16.98
N LEU A 54 -8.29 9.22 16.71
CA LEU A 54 -9.14 8.48 17.63
C LEU A 54 -8.44 8.09 18.95
N MET A 55 -7.13 7.88 18.91
CA MET A 55 -6.34 7.54 20.09
C MET A 55 -5.85 8.79 20.83
N ALA A 56 -5.59 9.90 20.13
CA ALA A 56 -5.17 11.18 20.74
C ALA A 56 -6.17 11.64 21.81
N THR A 57 -7.47 11.61 21.54
CA THR A 57 -8.52 11.96 22.52
C THR A 57 -8.52 11.03 23.76
N GLN A 58 -8.09 9.78 23.62
CA GLN A 58 -8.00 8.83 24.74
C GLN A 58 -6.74 9.04 25.59
N VAL A 59 -5.69 9.58 24.99
CA VAL A 59 -4.46 9.96 25.68
C VAL A 59 -4.65 11.30 26.40
N GLU A 60 -5.25 12.29 25.74
CA GLU A 60 -5.57 13.61 26.31
C GLU A 60 -6.52 13.52 27.50
N SER A 61 -7.48 12.58 27.48
CA SER A 61 -8.39 12.34 28.60
C SER A 61 -7.76 11.58 29.78
N GLY A 62 -6.47 11.22 29.72
CA GLY A 62 -5.77 10.49 30.78
C GLY A 62 -6.17 9.02 30.91
N TYR A 63 -7.06 8.50 30.06
CA TYR A 63 -7.48 7.10 30.08
C TYR A 63 -6.35 6.12 29.71
N ILE A 64 -5.36 6.58 28.94
CA ILE A 64 -4.18 5.81 28.54
C ILE A 64 -2.91 6.54 28.99
N SER A 65 -2.23 6.01 30.00
CA SER A 65 -1.04 6.64 30.58
C SER A 65 0.29 5.98 30.17
N SER A 66 0.24 4.81 29.55
CA SER A 66 1.43 4.02 29.21
C SER A 66 1.48 3.60 27.75
N LEU A 67 2.69 3.57 27.18
CA LEU A 67 2.99 3.03 25.84
C LEU A 67 2.37 1.63 25.61
N LYS A 68 2.52 0.73 26.59
CA LYS A 68 2.01 -0.65 26.48
C LYS A 68 0.47 -0.66 26.41
N GLN A 69 -0.18 0.21 27.19
CA GLN A 69 -1.64 0.35 27.18
C GLN A 69 -2.13 0.95 25.86
N PHE A 70 -1.43 1.97 25.34
CA PHE A 70 -1.70 2.58 24.05
C PHE A 70 -1.63 1.57 22.92
N GLN A 71 -0.53 0.82 22.81
CA GLN A 71 -0.36 -0.18 21.76
C GLN A 71 -1.43 -1.26 21.86
N ARG A 72 -1.68 -1.82 23.05
CA ARG A 72 -2.69 -2.86 23.25
C ARG A 72 -4.09 -2.40 22.84
N ASN A 73 -4.49 -1.21 23.29
CA ASN A 73 -5.81 -0.66 22.98
C ASN A 73 -5.94 -0.28 21.50
N SER A 74 -4.90 0.31 20.91
CA SER A 74 -4.87 0.66 19.49
C SER A 74 -4.95 -0.57 18.59
N PHE A 75 -4.18 -1.62 18.88
CA PHE A 75 -4.27 -2.89 18.15
C PHE A 75 -5.61 -3.59 18.32
N ARG A 76 -6.22 -3.51 19.52
CA ARG A 76 -7.55 -4.05 19.74
C ARG A 76 -8.59 -3.33 18.89
N LYS A 77 -8.57 -1.99 18.86
CA LYS A 77 -9.50 -1.18 18.07
C LYS A 77 -9.30 -1.38 16.56
N SER A 78 -8.05 -1.40 16.10
CA SER A 78 -7.71 -1.66 14.70
C SER A 78 -8.24 -3.02 14.23
N ARG A 79 -8.04 -4.08 15.04
CA ARG A 79 -8.58 -5.43 14.75
C ARG A 79 -10.10 -5.48 14.75
N LEU A 80 -10.75 -4.79 15.69
CA LEU A 80 -12.21 -4.74 15.74
C LEU A 80 -12.79 -4.03 14.51
N GLU A 81 -12.20 -2.92 14.10
CA GLU A 81 -12.62 -2.21 12.89
C GLU A 81 -12.38 -3.03 11.63
N PHE A 82 -11.22 -3.69 11.53
CA PHE A 82 -10.92 -4.62 10.44
C PHE A 82 -11.96 -5.75 10.38
N TYR A 83 -12.23 -6.41 11.51
CA TYR A 83 -13.24 -7.47 11.57
C TYR A 83 -14.61 -6.95 11.15
N ARG A 84 -15.05 -5.78 11.63
CA ARG A 84 -16.32 -5.18 11.24
C ARG A 84 -16.44 -4.90 9.74
N GLN A 85 -15.36 -4.43 9.11
CA GLN A 85 -15.32 -4.19 7.66
C GLN A 85 -15.26 -5.51 6.89
N PHE A 86 -14.38 -6.41 7.32
CA PHE A 86 -14.19 -7.73 6.74
C PHE A 86 -15.46 -8.56 6.78
N SER A 87 -16.23 -8.56 7.88
CA SER A 87 -17.50 -9.30 7.97
C SER A 87 -18.49 -8.86 6.89
N LYS A 88 -18.56 -7.55 6.55
CA LYS A 88 -19.45 -7.07 5.49
C LYS A 88 -19.02 -7.59 4.13
N THR A 89 -17.72 -7.54 3.82
CA THR A 89 -17.17 -8.07 2.58
C THR A 89 -17.28 -9.59 2.51
N PHE A 90 -17.13 -10.28 3.64
CA PHE A 90 -17.31 -11.72 3.75
C PHE A 90 -18.76 -12.11 3.45
N ILE A 91 -19.75 -11.37 3.96
CA ILE A 91 -21.15 -11.58 3.61
C ILE A 91 -21.38 -11.35 2.10
N MET A 92 -20.83 -10.29 1.51
CA MET A 92 -20.91 -10.07 0.06
C MET A 92 -20.28 -11.22 -0.74
N MET A 93 -19.15 -11.75 -0.26
CA MET A 93 -18.47 -12.90 -0.86
C MET A 93 -19.34 -14.16 -0.80
N LEU A 94 -20.02 -14.41 0.32
CA LEU A 94 -20.97 -15.53 0.43
C LEU A 94 -22.15 -15.37 -0.54
N VAL A 95 -22.69 -14.15 -0.68
CA VAL A 95 -23.74 -13.86 -1.67
C VAL A 95 -23.23 -14.09 -3.09
N TRP A 96 -22.00 -13.67 -3.39
CA TRP A 96 -21.36 -13.91 -4.69
C TRP A 96 -21.22 -15.42 -4.97
N PHE A 97 -20.73 -16.21 -4.01
CA PHE A 97 -20.62 -17.66 -4.14
C PHE A 97 -21.99 -18.34 -4.31
N ALA A 98 -23.01 -17.86 -3.59
CA ALA A 98 -24.37 -18.37 -3.72
C ALA A 98 -24.91 -18.10 -5.14
N LEU A 99 -24.75 -16.87 -5.66
CA LEU A 99 -25.14 -16.53 -7.03
C LEU A 99 -24.40 -17.37 -8.08
N TYR A 100 -23.08 -17.50 -7.93
CA TYR A 100 -22.26 -18.35 -8.81
C TYR A 100 -22.72 -19.81 -8.79
N GLY A 101 -23.01 -20.35 -7.61
CA GLY A 101 -23.53 -21.71 -7.44
C GLY A 101 -24.91 -21.89 -8.07
N THR A 102 -25.84 -20.97 -7.84
CA THR A 102 -27.19 -21.01 -8.43
C THR A 102 -27.14 -20.96 -9.96
N ILE A 103 -26.30 -20.10 -10.53
CA ILE A 103 -26.11 -20.00 -11.98
C ILE A 103 -25.51 -21.29 -12.52
N SER A 104 -24.47 -21.84 -11.87
CA SER A 104 -23.86 -23.11 -12.30
C SER A 104 -24.86 -24.27 -12.30
N ILE A 105 -25.75 -24.34 -11.30
CA ILE A 105 -26.83 -25.33 -11.26
C ILE A 105 -27.80 -25.15 -12.44
N PHE A 106 -28.16 -23.90 -12.77
CA PHE A 106 -29.05 -23.60 -13.89
C PHE A 106 -28.45 -24.04 -15.24
N TYR A 107 -27.14 -23.86 -15.43
CA TYR A 107 -26.43 -24.28 -16.64
C TYR A 107 -26.06 -25.79 -16.66
N GLN A 108 -26.38 -26.53 -15.59
CA GLN A 108 -26.10 -27.97 -15.43
C GLN A 108 -24.62 -28.36 -15.52
N HIS A 109 -23.71 -27.40 -15.41
CA HIS A 109 -22.27 -27.61 -15.36
C HIS A 109 -21.61 -26.46 -14.58
N TRP A 110 -20.35 -26.65 -14.17
CA TRP A 110 -19.61 -25.59 -13.50
C TRP A 110 -19.24 -24.50 -14.50
N LEU A 111 -19.77 -23.30 -14.30
CA LEU A 111 -19.54 -22.16 -15.17
C LEU A 111 -18.07 -21.74 -15.14
N ASP A 112 -17.33 -21.90 -16.23
CA ASP A 112 -15.98 -21.38 -16.33
C ASP A 112 -16.00 -19.87 -16.60
N LEU A 113 -15.87 -19.09 -15.52
CA LEU A 113 -15.79 -17.63 -15.59
C LEU A 113 -14.65 -17.12 -16.47
N PHE A 114 -13.56 -17.89 -16.62
CA PHE A 114 -12.37 -17.52 -17.37
C PHE A 114 -12.32 -18.14 -18.78
N ASP A 115 -13.41 -18.77 -19.21
CA ASP A 115 -13.55 -19.19 -20.59
C ASP A 115 -13.55 -17.97 -21.53
N TYR A 116 -12.78 -18.09 -22.61
CA TYR A 116 -12.65 -17.07 -23.64
C TYR A 116 -13.45 -17.45 -24.89
N THR A 117 -13.94 -18.68 -24.98
CA THR A 117 -14.58 -19.19 -26.19
C THR A 117 -16.08 -18.92 -26.26
N SER A 118 -16.81 -18.94 -25.14
CA SER A 118 -18.27 -18.82 -25.22
C SER A 118 -18.96 -18.29 -23.96
N GLU A 119 -18.53 -18.70 -22.77
CA GLU A 119 -19.34 -18.54 -21.55
C GLU A 119 -18.68 -17.70 -20.47
N GLY A 120 -17.35 -17.52 -20.50
CA GLY A 120 -16.65 -16.71 -19.51
C GLY A 120 -16.63 -15.22 -19.83
N PHE A 121 -16.29 -14.42 -18.82
CA PHE A 121 -16.18 -12.97 -18.99
C PHE A 121 -14.98 -12.58 -19.86
N THR A 122 -14.02 -13.49 -20.06
CA THR A 122 -12.83 -13.21 -20.86
C THR A 122 -13.10 -13.19 -22.36
N THR A 123 -14.31 -13.56 -22.79
CA THR A 123 -14.79 -13.41 -24.17
C THR A 123 -14.69 -11.98 -24.71
N ILE A 124 -14.82 -10.96 -23.85
CA ILE A 124 -14.65 -9.54 -24.22
C ILE A 124 -13.21 -9.02 -24.13
N LEU A 125 -12.26 -9.86 -23.70
CA LEU A 125 -10.85 -9.50 -23.55
C LEU A 125 -10.02 -10.10 -24.68
N TRP A 126 -8.90 -9.46 -24.99
CA TRP A 126 -7.91 -10.05 -25.89
C TRP A 126 -7.14 -11.14 -25.15
N LYS A 127 -7.03 -12.33 -25.74
CA LYS A 127 -6.18 -13.41 -25.20
C LYS A 127 -5.06 -13.73 -26.19
N PHE A 128 -3.83 -13.66 -25.70
CA PHE A 128 -2.62 -13.96 -26.46
C PHE A 128 -2.03 -15.30 -26.01
N ASP A 129 -1.44 -16.04 -26.96
CA ASP A 129 -0.72 -17.28 -26.67
C ASP A 129 0.71 -16.96 -26.23
N TYR A 130 0.90 -16.73 -24.93
CA TYR A 130 2.23 -16.51 -24.39
C TYR A 130 3.08 -17.80 -24.37
N ALA A 131 2.46 -18.98 -24.41
CA ALA A 131 3.18 -20.26 -24.36
C ALA A 131 3.90 -20.53 -25.69
N ASN A 132 3.24 -20.25 -26.81
CA ASN A 132 3.78 -20.44 -28.16
C ASN A 132 4.33 -19.14 -28.77
N THR A 133 4.83 -18.22 -27.94
CA THR A 133 5.42 -16.97 -28.42
C THR A 133 6.67 -17.27 -29.27
N PRO A 134 6.79 -16.72 -30.49
CA PRO A 134 7.98 -16.89 -31.33
C PRO A 134 9.22 -16.42 -30.58
N ARG A 135 10.26 -17.26 -30.59
CA ARG A 135 11.56 -16.96 -29.99
C ARG A 135 12.63 -17.03 -31.06
N ALA A 136 13.53 -16.05 -31.04
CA ALA A 136 14.75 -16.07 -31.84
C ALA A 136 15.96 -16.08 -30.90
N GLU A 137 17.05 -16.67 -31.37
CA GLU A 137 18.30 -16.71 -30.62
C GLU A 137 19.07 -15.40 -30.80
N PHE A 138 19.27 -14.68 -29.70
CA PHE A 138 20.12 -13.49 -29.64
C PHE A 138 21.15 -13.69 -28.53
N PHE A 139 22.44 -13.55 -28.85
CA PHE A 139 23.54 -13.79 -27.90
C PHE A 139 23.51 -15.18 -27.22
N GLY A 140 23.10 -16.22 -27.93
CA GLY A 140 22.98 -17.59 -27.39
C GLY A 140 21.84 -17.78 -26.39
N MET A 141 20.96 -16.77 -26.24
CA MET A 141 19.76 -16.83 -25.43
C MET A 141 18.52 -16.77 -26.34
N SER A 142 17.53 -17.63 -26.09
CA SER A 142 16.25 -17.55 -26.79
C SER A 142 15.44 -16.38 -26.23
N ILE A 143 15.33 -15.28 -26.99
CA ILE A 143 14.54 -14.11 -26.62
C ILE A 143 13.26 -14.10 -27.43
N ILE A 144 12.17 -13.61 -26.84
CA ILE A 144 10.90 -13.36 -27.55
C ILE A 144 11.19 -12.44 -28.74
N SER A 145 10.94 -12.93 -29.95
CA SER A 145 11.28 -12.23 -31.19
C SER A 145 10.11 -11.44 -31.76
N ASP A 146 8.89 -11.94 -31.57
CA ASP A 146 7.66 -11.32 -32.06
C ASP A 146 6.59 -11.27 -30.97
N TRP A 147 5.56 -10.48 -31.24
CA TRP A 147 4.37 -10.45 -30.40
C TRP A 147 3.72 -11.84 -30.36
N PRO A 148 3.23 -12.30 -29.18
CA PRO A 148 2.55 -13.59 -29.08
C PRO A 148 1.34 -13.64 -30.04
N PRO A 149 1.12 -14.79 -30.71
CA PRO A 149 0.01 -14.92 -31.63
C PRO A 149 -1.30 -14.81 -30.85
N LEU A 150 -2.32 -14.31 -31.54
CA LEU A 150 -3.60 -14.08 -30.92
C LEU A 150 -4.40 -15.39 -30.84
N LEU A 151 -4.86 -15.74 -29.64
CA LEU A 151 -5.77 -16.88 -29.43
C LEU A 151 -7.22 -16.48 -29.62
N HIS A 152 -7.56 -15.25 -29.24
CA HIS A 152 -8.94 -14.82 -29.14
C HIS A 152 -9.10 -13.33 -29.40
N THR A 153 -10.02 -12.99 -30.30
CA THR A 153 -10.48 -11.62 -30.54
C THR A 153 -11.72 -11.34 -29.70
N PRO A 154 -11.85 -10.14 -29.11
CA PRO A 154 -12.96 -9.82 -28.23
C PRO A 154 -14.29 -9.86 -29.01
N PHE A 155 -15.27 -10.58 -28.46
CA PHE A 155 -16.64 -10.54 -28.97
C PHE A 155 -17.63 -10.62 -27.80
N PHE A 156 -18.82 -10.05 -27.99
CA PHE A 156 -19.87 -10.11 -26.99
C PHE A 156 -20.69 -11.39 -27.16
N SER A 157 -20.57 -12.31 -26.21
CA SER A 157 -21.42 -13.50 -26.13
C SER A 157 -22.63 -13.25 -25.24
N ALA A 158 -23.84 -13.52 -25.73
CA ALA A 158 -25.06 -13.49 -24.92
C ALA A 158 -25.07 -14.59 -23.85
N LYS A 159 -24.40 -15.73 -24.09
CA LYS A 159 -24.28 -16.82 -23.11
C LYS A 159 -23.41 -16.43 -21.91
N ALA A 160 -22.46 -15.51 -22.11
CA ALA A 160 -21.55 -15.05 -21.07
C ALA A 160 -22.11 -13.88 -20.22
N ILE A 161 -23.36 -13.44 -20.44
CA ILE A 161 -23.98 -12.37 -19.65
C ILE A 161 -23.88 -12.60 -18.13
N PRO A 162 -24.21 -13.80 -17.61
CA PRO A 162 -24.06 -14.07 -16.18
C PRO A 162 -22.61 -13.93 -15.70
N SER A 163 -21.65 -14.38 -16.51
CA SER A 163 -20.22 -14.29 -16.21
C SER A 163 -19.73 -12.84 -16.15
N TYR A 164 -20.21 -11.94 -17.02
CA TYR A 164 -19.84 -10.52 -16.93
C TYR A 164 -20.29 -9.89 -15.62
N ILE A 165 -21.54 -10.17 -15.20
CA ILE A 165 -22.11 -9.63 -13.96
C ILE A 165 -21.37 -10.20 -12.75
N LEU A 166 -21.13 -11.52 -12.73
CA LEU A 166 -20.39 -12.19 -11.67
C LEU A 166 -18.95 -11.69 -11.59
N ALA A 167 -18.27 -11.50 -12.72
CA ALA A 167 -16.91 -10.98 -12.75
C ALA A 167 -16.84 -9.55 -12.20
N LEU A 168 -17.74 -8.66 -12.63
CA LEU A 168 -17.80 -7.29 -12.11
C LEU A 168 -18.05 -7.27 -10.60
N PHE A 169 -19.01 -8.07 -10.13
CA PHE A 169 -19.29 -8.16 -8.69
C PHE A 169 -18.10 -8.73 -7.91
N GLY A 170 -17.40 -9.72 -8.47
CA GLY A 170 -16.18 -10.30 -7.90
C GLY A 170 -15.03 -9.30 -7.81
N ILE A 171 -14.83 -8.49 -8.86
CA ILE A 171 -13.82 -7.41 -8.89
C ILE A 171 -14.10 -6.39 -7.78
N VAL A 172 -15.36 -5.98 -7.61
CA VAL A 172 -15.74 -5.04 -6.53
C VAL A 172 -15.40 -5.63 -5.16
N ILE A 173 -15.72 -6.90 -4.92
CA ILE A 173 -15.40 -7.60 -3.65
C ILE A 173 -13.88 -7.66 -3.45
N LEU A 174 -13.11 -7.97 -4.49
CA LEU A 174 -11.66 -8.02 -4.45
C LEU A 174 -11.04 -6.65 -4.09
N ILE A 175 -11.49 -5.58 -4.72
CA ILE A 175 -11.03 -4.20 -4.43
C ILE A 175 -11.34 -3.84 -2.98
N LEU A 176 -12.54 -4.13 -2.50
CA LEU A 176 -12.93 -3.87 -1.11
C LEU A 176 -12.05 -4.67 -0.13
N PHE A 177 -11.78 -5.94 -0.42
CA PHE A 177 -10.93 -6.79 0.41
C PHE A 177 -9.49 -6.26 0.47
N VAL A 178 -8.89 -5.95 -0.69
CA VAL A 178 -7.53 -5.39 -0.76
C VAL A 178 -7.45 -4.06 -0.01
N GLY A 179 -8.42 -3.17 -0.19
CA GLY A 179 -8.49 -1.90 0.52
C GLY A 179 -8.53 -2.06 2.05
N GLN A 180 -9.29 -3.05 2.54
CA GLN A 180 -9.37 -3.35 3.98
C GLN A 180 -8.06 -3.88 4.55
N VAL A 181 -7.38 -4.78 3.82
CA VAL A 181 -6.06 -5.29 4.21
C VAL A 181 -5.03 -4.15 4.25
N LEU A 182 -5.01 -3.30 3.22
CA LEU A 182 -4.13 -2.12 3.18
C LEU A 182 -4.42 -1.14 4.32
N SER A 183 -5.69 -0.88 4.62
CA SER A 183 -6.10 -0.03 5.74
C SER A 183 -5.63 -0.61 7.09
N TYR A 184 -5.80 -1.92 7.31
CA TYR A 184 -5.32 -2.58 8.52
C TYR A 184 -3.79 -2.53 8.67
N MET A 185 -3.07 -2.75 7.56
CA MET A 185 -1.61 -2.65 7.53
C MET A 185 -1.14 -1.23 7.83
N ALA A 186 -1.80 -0.23 7.24
CA ALA A 186 -1.51 1.18 7.47
C ALA A 186 -1.65 1.58 8.94
N ARG A 187 -2.75 1.18 9.56
CA ARG A 187 -3.03 1.41 10.99
C ARG A 187 -1.98 0.74 11.87
N THR A 188 -1.60 -0.49 11.54
CA THR A 188 -0.57 -1.25 12.26
C THR A 188 0.78 -0.54 12.22
N LEU A 189 1.22 -0.11 11.03
CA LEU A 189 2.45 0.64 10.86
C LEU A 189 2.42 1.98 11.60
N PHE A 190 1.30 2.72 11.51
CA PHE A 190 1.11 3.97 12.22
C PHE A 190 1.25 3.77 13.73
N ILE A 191 0.56 2.77 14.31
CA ILE A 191 0.63 2.46 15.75
C ILE A 191 2.08 2.17 16.16
N LEU A 192 2.82 1.37 15.39
CA LEU A 192 4.21 1.04 15.70
C LEU A 192 5.15 2.25 15.65
N GLN A 193 4.96 3.14 14.67
CA GLN A 193 5.80 4.32 14.49
C GLN A 193 5.46 5.45 15.47
N HIS A 194 4.17 5.75 15.66
CA HIS A 194 3.72 6.89 16.47
C HIS A 194 3.64 6.58 17.96
N SER A 195 3.42 5.31 18.36
CA SER A 195 3.42 4.95 19.78
C SER A 195 4.77 5.27 20.44
N LYS A 196 5.89 5.00 19.75
CA LYS A 196 7.22 5.37 20.25
C LYS A 196 7.31 6.88 20.42
N LYS A 197 7.04 7.66 19.37
CA LYS A 197 7.13 9.13 19.40
C LYS A 197 6.31 9.80 20.51
N MET A 198 5.10 9.32 20.79
CA MET A 198 4.24 9.94 21.81
C MET A 198 4.66 9.64 23.26
N PHE A 199 5.32 8.51 23.52
CA PHE A 199 5.63 8.07 24.88
C PHE A 199 7.14 8.01 25.19
N THR A 200 8.02 8.11 24.20
CA THR A 200 9.43 8.47 24.44
C THR A 200 9.53 9.98 24.53
N ARG A 201 9.33 10.52 25.74
CA ARG A 201 9.68 11.91 26.08
C ARG A 201 11.20 12.04 26.05
N ASP A 202 11.75 12.47 24.92
CA ASP A 202 13.17 12.78 24.83
C ASP A 202 13.39 14.22 25.34
N LEU A 203 14.22 14.39 26.37
CA LEU A 203 14.54 15.69 26.99
C LEU A 203 15.20 16.67 26.00
N ARG A 204 15.65 16.17 24.84
CA ARG A 204 16.24 16.96 23.74
C ARG A 204 15.23 17.82 22.98
N ASP A 205 13.96 17.43 22.96
CA ASP A 205 12.92 18.15 22.20
C ASP A 205 12.30 19.32 22.97
N TYR A 206 12.57 19.44 24.27
CA TYR A 206 12.23 20.64 25.04
C TYR A 206 13.26 21.73 24.77
N LYS A 207 12.86 22.78 24.05
CA LYS A 207 13.53 24.07 24.20
C LYS A 207 13.33 24.51 25.65
N LEU A 208 14.42 24.85 26.34
CA LEU A 208 14.42 25.39 27.72
C LEU A 208 13.45 26.57 27.94
N SER A 209 12.97 27.20 26.86
CA SER A 209 11.93 28.23 26.87
C SER A 209 10.53 27.73 27.29
N ASP A 210 10.18 26.47 27.01
CA ASP A 210 8.85 25.93 27.33
C ASP A 210 8.73 25.41 28.77
N LEU A 211 9.86 25.23 29.46
CA LEU A 211 9.91 24.91 30.89
C LEU A 211 9.52 26.10 31.79
N SER A 212 9.58 27.32 31.25
CA SER A 212 9.06 28.52 31.92
C SER A 212 7.53 28.59 31.94
N ALA A 213 6.85 27.78 31.13
CA ALA A 213 5.39 27.78 30.98
C ALA A 213 4.73 26.50 31.54
N ALA A 214 5.48 25.64 32.22
CA ALA A 214 4.92 24.45 32.86
C ALA A 214 4.02 24.84 34.05
N PRO A 215 2.85 24.19 34.23
CA PRO A 215 1.96 24.46 35.34
C PRO A 215 2.64 24.17 36.69
N ALA A 216 2.34 25.00 37.68
CA ALA A 216 3.02 25.09 38.99
C ALA A 216 3.11 23.77 39.77
N GLU A 217 2.30 22.75 39.43
CA GLU A 217 2.30 21.44 40.07
C GLU A 217 3.62 20.64 39.90
N LEU A 218 4.46 20.97 38.91
CA LEU A 218 5.76 20.33 38.73
C LEU A 218 6.90 20.97 39.53
N GLN A 219 6.75 22.22 39.99
CA GLN A 219 7.77 22.93 40.78
C GLN A 219 7.82 22.45 42.24
N GLU A 220 6.74 21.88 42.77
CA GLU A 220 6.69 21.35 44.14
C GLU A 220 7.40 19.99 44.29
N SER A 221 7.75 19.33 43.19
CA SER A 221 8.40 18.01 43.22
C SER A 221 9.92 18.05 43.47
N GLY A 222 10.42 18.95 44.32
CA GLY A 222 11.74 18.84 44.96
C GLY A 222 12.96 18.58 44.07
N VAL A 223 12.89 18.84 42.76
CA VAL A 223 14.05 18.73 41.87
C VAL A 223 14.84 20.02 42.03
N ASN A 224 16.02 19.88 42.64
CA ASN A 224 16.97 20.94 42.90
C ASN A 224 17.36 21.63 41.57
N VAL A 225 16.68 22.73 41.23
CA VAL A 225 17.04 23.58 40.11
C VAL A 225 18.29 24.35 40.54
N PRO A 226 19.39 24.33 39.78
CA PRO A 226 20.56 25.13 40.11
C PRO A 226 20.16 26.61 40.12
N GLU A 227 20.40 27.26 41.26
CA GLU A 227 20.14 28.67 41.50
C GLU A 227 20.86 29.49 40.42
N VAL A 228 20.08 30.04 39.47
CA VAL A 228 20.61 30.96 38.47
C VAL A 228 20.98 32.23 39.20
N ALA A 229 22.29 32.44 39.39
CA ALA A 229 22.84 33.65 39.98
C ALA A 229 22.22 34.88 39.30
N SER A 230 21.46 35.66 40.07
CA SER A 230 20.90 36.93 39.64
C SER A 230 22.05 37.86 39.24
N LYS A 231 22.06 38.30 37.96
CA LYS A 231 22.92 39.40 37.53
C LYS A 231 22.56 40.61 38.39
N GLN A 232 23.50 41.04 39.24
CA GLN A 232 23.39 42.31 39.94
C GLN A 232 23.20 43.46 38.93
N PRO A 233 22.32 44.43 39.21
CA PRO A 233 22.19 45.62 38.37
C PRO A 233 23.49 46.41 38.39
N GLN A 234 24.08 46.67 37.23
CA GLN A 234 25.19 47.62 37.11
C GLN A 234 24.66 49.03 37.46
N PRO A 235 25.35 49.80 38.31
CA PRO A 235 24.97 51.17 38.59
C PRO A 235 25.19 52.06 37.36
N PRO A 236 24.43 53.17 37.23
CA PRO A 236 24.56 54.07 36.09
C PRO A 236 25.94 54.72 36.09
N ILE A 237 26.66 54.59 34.97
CA ILE A 237 27.88 55.35 34.70
C ILE A 237 27.42 56.77 34.32
N ASN A 238 27.57 57.71 35.26
CA ASN A 238 27.59 59.14 34.95
C ASN A 238 29.03 59.52 34.62
N GLY A 239 29.25 60.08 33.44
CA GLY A 239 30.55 60.58 32.95
C GLY A 239 30.60 60.58 31.44
#